data_AF-A0A0X3Q626-F1
#
_entry.id   AF-A0A0X3Q626-F1
#
_cell.length_a   1.000
_cell.length_b   1.000
_cell.length_c   1.000
_cell.angle_alpha   90.00
_cell.angle_beta   90.00
_cell.angle_gamma   90.00
#
_symmetry.space_group_name_H-M   'P 1'
#
loop_
_entity.id
_entity.type
_entity.pdbx_description
1 polymer ?
#
loop_
_entity_poly.entity_id
_entity_poly.type
_entity_poly.pdbx_seq_one_letter_code
_entity_poly.pdbx_strand_id
1 'polypeptide(L)'
;MGFTPNSAGSTKEGCIMIYRFNISAFNLIAFMAALVMLRMLSEAYFSHQRMVSDFEATLIQDSSKKCQFRWSYLPERNPDGAYNLSFRYCIDPLQRVAKYVTFPLNRINKKSQGHNISFAEMTQIPDTDWKRPMHPGVFLLYPQGLALREVINNYRKTGFVPEHPINSPSIKLLKVSTSVCPPEEGNGYKRAYNHDLVVIVKSAVYNFEDRRKFRRLYAHLRKESVKLPYRIGIVFFMGIPTSAQGNVFQRDGFNVTLPGRAGNSLINLRRHRDDTQNRLKEELQQHDDLVVGDFEDTYFNLSLKLHHAFVWAARFCRGRPGFLFLDDDFAFHEKNLLAALAKLPANWRRTVSISITRWSSPTVRPNMKMPGQKWALSKAEIPWPEHAPYSNGYFYMLGYDHVADLALAMFFTKPIPIDDVWLGLVMQRIDVQFQLPAGFTYALKPQANVSGYIGLPLHYILNAP
;
A
#
# COMPACT_ATOMS: atom_id res chain seq x y z
N MET A 1 -49.74 51.67 63.40
CA MET A 1 -50.33 52.90 63.97
C MET A 1 -50.45 53.88 62.79
N GLY A 2 -51.59 54.00 62.11
CA GLY A 2 -52.79 54.75 62.54
C GLY A 2 -52.46 56.25 62.45
N PHE A 3 -53.09 57.14 61.68
CA PHE A 3 -54.48 57.26 61.20
C PHE A 3 -54.54 58.23 59.99
N THR A 4 -55.49 58.02 59.08
CA THR A 4 -56.10 59.00 58.14
C THR A 4 -57.33 59.67 58.84
N PRO A 5 -58.21 60.55 58.26
CA PRO A 5 -58.37 61.05 56.88
C PRO A 5 -58.84 62.54 56.72
N ASN A 6 -59.03 63.01 55.46
CA ASN A 6 -60.26 63.66 54.93
C ASN A 6 -60.02 64.13 53.47
N SER A 7 -60.60 63.44 52.47
CA SER A 7 -61.82 63.78 51.67
C SER A 7 -61.64 65.01 50.77
N ALA A 8 -61.93 65.05 49.47
CA ALA A 8 -62.86 64.34 48.59
C ALA A 8 -62.25 64.32 47.16
N GLY A 9 -62.47 63.35 46.27
CA GLY A 9 -63.74 62.96 45.65
C GLY A 9 -63.89 63.60 44.26
N SER A 10 -63.43 62.91 43.21
CA SER A 10 -63.90 63.09 41.82
C SER A 10 -63.32 62.00 40.89
N THR A 11 -64.22 61.19 40.35
CA THR A 11 -64.05 60.18 39.28
C THR A 11 -63.36 60.69 38.01
N LYS A 12 -62.54 59.85 37.34
CA LYS A 12 -62.58 59.59 35.88
C LYS A 12 -61.54 58.53 35.43
N GLU A 13 -62.08 57.42 34.92
CA GLU A 13 -61.74 56.70 33.68
C GLU A 13 -60.27 56.55 33.22
N GLY A 14 -59.88 55.31 32.94
CA GLY A 14 -58.55 54.93 32.47
C GLY A 14 -58.22 55.44 31.06
N CYS A 15 -56.97 55.85 30.88
CA CYS A 15 -56.43 56.26 29.59
C CYS A 15 -55.44 55.20 29.09
N ILE A 16 -55.84 54.43 28.07
CA ILE A 16 -54.95 53.59 27.27
C ILE A 16 -54.07 54.53 26.43
N MET A 17 -52.76 54.52 26.67
CA MET A 17 -51.77 55.19 25.80
C MET A 17 -51.64 54.40 24.49
N ILE A 18 -52.35 54.84 23.46
CA ILE A 18 -52.16 54.38 22.08
C ILE A 18 -50.94 55.11 21.50
N TYR A 19 -49.79 54.43 21.43
CA TYR A 19 -48.66 54.91 20.63
C TYR A 19 -49.03 54.83 19.15
N ARG A 20 -49.42 55.97 18.54
CA ARG A 20 -49.49 56.10 17.09
C ARG A 20 -48.07 56.18 16.52
N PHE A 21 -47.55 55.06 16.01
CA PHE A 21 -46.37 55.06 15.15
C PHE A 21 -46.74 55.71 13.81
N ASN A 22 -46.32 56.95 13.60
CA ASN A 22 -46.46 57.65 12.33
C ASN A 22 -45.34 57.18 11.39
N ILE A 23 -45.50 55.99 10.80
CA ILE A 23 -44.59 55.49 9.76
C ILE A 23 -44.91 56.29 8.49
N SER A 24 -43.98 57.13 8.03
CA SER A 24 -44.17 57.83 6.75
C SER A 24 -44.42 56.80 5.64
N ALA A 25 -45.28 57.12 4.67
CA ALA A 25 -45.56 56.24 3.54
C ALA A 25 -44.27 55.76 2.83
N PHE A 26 -43.23 56.60 2.85
CA PHE A 26 -41.90 56.29 2.34
C PHE A 26 -41.20 55.14 3.09
N ASN A 27 -41.32 55.09 4.42
CA ASN A 27 -40.74 54.02 5.25
C ASN A 27 -41.49 52.69 5.09
N LEU A 28 -42.81 52.73 4.85
CA LEU A 28 -43.60 51.53 4.57
C LEU A 28 -43.26 50.93 3.20
N ILE A 29 -43.09 51.77 2.18
CA ILE A 29 -42.69 51.35 0.83
C ILE A 29 -41.28 50.75 0.85
N ALA A 30 -40.33 51.39 1.55
CA ALA A 30 -38.97 50.86 1.71
C ALA A 30 -38.94 49.49 2.41
N PHE A 31 -39.77 49.30 3.44
CA PHE A 31 -39.87 48.02 4.15
C PHE A 31 -40.47 46.91 3.27
N MET A 32 -41.52 47.22 2.51
CA MET A 32 -42.12 46.28 1.55
C MET A 32 -41.15 45.92 0.42
N ALA A 33 -40.39 46.89 -0.10
CA ALA A 33 -39.36 46.64 -1.11
C ALA A 33 -38.24 45.71 -0.57
N ALA A 34 -37.82 45.89 0.68
CA ALA A 34 -36.84 45.02 1.33
C ALA A 34 -37.34 43.57 1.48
N LEU A 35 -38.61 43.38 1.86
CA LEU A 35 -39.23 42.05 1.96
C LEU A 35 -39.33 41.35 0.60
N VAL A 36 -39.68 42.08 -0.46
CA VAL A 36 -39.70 41.55 -1.83
C VAL A 36 -38.30 41.15 -2.28
N MET A 37 -37.28 41.99 -2.03
CA MET A 37 -35.88 41.65 -2.33
C MET A 37 -35.42 40.41 -1.56
N LEU A 38 -35.77 40.27 -0.27
CA LEU A 38 -35.40 39.10 0.52
C LEU A 38 -36.04 37.82 -0.03
N ARG A 39 -37.29 37.91 -0.46
CA ARG A 39 -38.01 36.79 -1.07
C ARG A 39 -37.42 36.40 -2.42
N MET A 40 -37.10 37.37 -3.27
CA MET A 40 -36.44 37.14 -4.56
C MET A 40 -35.05 36.50 -4.38
N LEU A 41 -34.27 36.96 -3.39
CA LEU A 41 -32.97 36.37 -3.05
C LEU A 41 -33.11 34.94 -2.51
N SER A 42 -34.13 34.68 -1.69
CA SER A 42 -34.42 33.32 -1.19
C SER A 42 -34.85 32.38 -2.31
N GLU A 43 -35.76 32.80 -3.19
CA GLU A 43 -36.22 32.01 -4.33
C GLU A 43 -35.08 31.76 -5.34
N ALA A 44 -34.21 32.75 -5.57
CA ALA A 44 -33.00 32.60 -6.37
C ALA A 44 -32.00 31.62 -5.73
N TYR A 45 -31.79 31.70 -4.41
CA TYR A 45 -30.91 30.78 -3.67
C TYR A 45 -31.42 29.34 -3.72
N PHE A 46 -32.71 29.11 -3.48
CA PHE A 46 -33.30 27.77 -3.57
C PHE A 46 -33.31 27.24 -5.00
N SER A 47 -33.53 28.09 -6.00
CA SER A 47 -33.43 27.71 -7.42
C SER A 47 -32.00 27.36 -7.82
N HIS A 48 -31.01 28.10 -7.31
CA HIS A 48 -29.60 27.79 -7.51
C HIS A 48 -29.22 26.47 -6.84
N GLN A 49 -29.65 26.20 -5.60
CA GLN A 49 -29.42 24.91 -4.95
C GLN A 49 -30.07 23.75 -5.71
N ARG A 50 -31.28 23.95 -6.25
CA ARG A 50 -31.95 22.95 -7.09
C ARG A 50 -31.20 22.69 -8.38
N MET A 51 -30.74 23.73 -9.07
CA MET A 51 -29.90 23.60 -10.27
C MET A 51 -28.58 22.88 -9.97
N VAL A 52 -27.93 23.18 -8.84
CA VAL A 52 -26.70 22.47 -8.43
C VAL A 52 -26.99 21.00 -8.17
N SER A 53 -28.09 20.68 -7.47
CA SER A 53 -28.52 19.30 -7.21
C SER A 53 -28.88 18.55 -8.50
N ASP A 54 -29.57 19.20 -9.44
CA ASP A 54 -29.96 18.60 -10.72
C ASP A 54 -28.74 18.44 -11.63
N PHE A 55 -27.79 19.38 -11.60
CA PHE A 55 -26.52 19.29 -12.31
C PHE A 55 -25.62 18.18 -11.74
N GLU A 56 -25.56 18.04 -10.41
CA GLU A 56 -24.91 16.90 -9.75
C GLU A 56 -25.58 15.58 -10.13
N ALA A 57 -26.92 15.51 -10.11
CA ALA A 57 -27.66 14.32 -10.52
C ALA A 57 -27.41 13.96 -12.00
N THR A 58 -27.29 14.96 -12.88
CA THR A 58 -27.02 14.76 -14.31
C THR A 58 -25.55 14.33 -14.55
N LEU A 59 -24.58 14.88 -13.82
CA LEU A 59 -23.18 14.42 -13.80
C LEU A 59 -23.04 12.98 -13.28
N ILE A 60 -23.82 12.60 -12.27
CA ILE A 60 -23.91 11.22 -11.78
C ILE A 60 -24.48 10.32 -12.89
N GLN A 61 -25.51 10.77 -13.60
CA GLN A 61 -26.13 9.97 -14.66
C GLN A 61 -25.21 9.79 -15.87
N ASP A 62 -24.42 10.80 -16.24
CA ASP A 62 -23.48 10.70 -17.36
C ASP A 62 -22.17 9.96 -17.00
N SER A 63 -21.67 10.09 -15.76
CA SER A 63 -20.56 9.25 -15.25
C SER A 63 -20.97 7.79 -15.00
N SER A 64 -22.28 7.53 -14.81
CA SER A 64 -22.85 6.17 -14.71
C SER A 64 -22.91 5.43 -16.04
N LYS A 65 -22.49 6.04 -17.17
CA LYS A 65 -22.15 5.31 -18.41
C LYS A 65 -20.86 4.50 -18.19
N LYS A 66 -21.03 3.42 -17.42
CA LYS A 66 -20.21 2.24 -17.18
C LYS A 66 -18.70 2.50 -17.09
N CYS A 67 -18.21 2.72 -15.87
CA CYS A 67 -16.85 2.29 -15.57
C CYS A 67 -16.76 0.77 -15.79
N GLN A 68 -16.13 0.36 -16.89
CA GLN A 68 -16.06 -1.05 -17.24
C GLN A 68 -14.92 -1.77 -16.52
N PHE A 69 -13.92 -1.06 -15.97
CA PHE A 69 -12.72 -1.67 -15.43
C PHE A 69 -13.00 -2.53 -14.19
N ARG A 70 -12.53 -3.78 -14.22
CA ARG A 70 -12.53 -4.67 -13.05
C ARG A 70 -11.14 -5.19 -12.77
N TRP A 71 -10.80 -5.27 -11.48
CA TRP A 71 -9.57 -5.91 -11.02
C TRP A 71 -9.39 -7.34 -11.53
N SER A 72 -10.51 -8.05 -11.74
CA SER A 72 -10.53 -9.43 -12.21
C SER A 72 -10.30 -9.58 -13.71
N TYR A 73 -10.27 -8.51 -14.51
CA TYR A 73 -10.05 -8.65 -15.95
C TYR A 73 -8.68 -9.21 -16.27
N LEU A 74 -8.53 -9.80 -17.45
CA LEU A 74 -7.27 -10.36 -17.89
C LEU A 74 -6.24 -9.25 -18.13
N PRO A 75 -4.96 -9.47 -17.83
CA PRO A 75 -3.88 -8.61 -18.28
C PRO A 75 -3.86 -8.55 -19.81
N GLU A 76 -3.82 -7.35 -20.37
CA GLU A 76 -3.67 -7.18 -21.82
C GLU A 76 -2.22 -7.44 -22.22
N ARG A 77 -2.05 -8.28 -23.26
CA ARG A 77 -0.77 -8.51 -23.90
C ARG A 77 -0.60 -7.52 -25.05
N ASN A 78 0.46 -6.73 -24.99
CA ASN A 78 0.82 -5.78 -26.03
C ASN A 78 1.41 -6.51 -27.26
N PRO A 79 1.44 -5.87 -28.44
CA PRO A 79 2.06 -6.43 -29.65
C PRO A 79 3.55 -6.79 -29.48
N ASP A 80 4.27 -6.10 -28.59
CA ASP A 80 5.67 -6.39 -28.23
C ASP A 80 5.82 -7.64 -27.33
N GLY A 81 4.71 -8.29 -26.99
CA GLY A 81 4.67 -9.47 -26.14
C GLY A 81 4.65 -9.19 -24.64
N ALA A 82 4.80 -7.93 -24.21
CA ALA A 82 4.76 -7.53 -22.82
C ALA A 82 3.31 -7.42 -22.30
N TYR A 83 3.14 -7.43 -20.98
CA TYR A 83 1.84 -7.30 -20.32
C TYR A 83 1.73 -5.96 -19.61
N ASN A 84 0.64 -5.24 -19.82
CA ASN A 84 0.34 -4.01 -19.08
C ASN A 84 -0.66 -4.29 -17.95
N LEU A 85 -0.19 -4.15 -16.71
CA LEU A 85 -0.94 -4.36 -15.48
C LEU A 85 -1.16 -3.04 -14.72
N SER A 86 -0.96 -1.89 -15.37
CA SER A 86 -1.19 -0.59 -14.75
C SER A 86 -2.62 -0.49 -14.23
N PHE A 87 -2.78 0.17 -13.08
CA PHE A 87 -4.07 0.24 -12.40
C PHE A 87 -5.07 1.07 -13.19
N ARG A 88 -6.17 0.44 -13.59
CA ARG A 88 -7.28 1.10 -14.29
C ARG A 88 -8.46 1.27 -13.35
N TYR A 89 -8.98 2.48 -13.31
CA TYR A 89 -10.04 2.89 -12.39
C TYR A 89 -10.82 4.06 -13.00
N CYS A 90 -12.00 4.30 -12.46
CA CYS A 90 -12.74 5.53 -12.68
C CYS A 90 -12.84 6.30 -11.37
N ILE A 91 -13.02 7.62 -11.44
CA ILE A 91 -13.13 8.46 -10.24
C ILE A 91 -14.59 8.79 -9.99
N ASP A 92 -15.01 8.60 -8.75
CA ASP A 92 -16.28 9.06 -8.23
C ASP A 92 -16.01 9.86 -6.94
N PRO A 93 -15.91 11.20 -7.01
CA PRO A 93 -15.62 12.02 -5.84
C PRO A 93 -16.72 11.98 -4.78
N LEU A 94 -17.94 11.56 -5.15
CA LEU A 94 -19.09 11.43 -4.25
C LEU A 94 -19.09 10.09 -3.50
N GLN A 95 -18.17 9.18 -3.86
CA GLN A 95 -18.00 7.91 -3.18
C GLN A 95 -17.66 8.14 -1.70
N ARG A 96 -18.59 7.76 -0.82
CA ARG A 96 -18.45 7.91 0.63
C ARG A 96 -17.40 6.93 1.16
N VAL A 97 -16.23 7.44 1.51
CA VAL A 97 -15.19 6.73 2.27
C VAL A 97 -14.65 7.63 3.36
N ALA A 98 -14.27 7.04 4.50
CA ALA A 98 -13.63 7.82 5.56
C ALA A 98 -12.26 8.36 5.10
N LYS A 99 -12.02 9.65 5.37
CA LYS A 99 -10.76 10.34 5.08
C LYS A 99 -10.03 10.73 6.37
N TYR A 100 -8.74 10.42 6.44
CA TYR A 100 -7.84 10.74 7.54
C TYR A 100 -6.95 11.93 7.14
N VAL A 101 -7.47 13.14 7.31
CA VAL A 101 -6.75 14.37 6.90
C VAL A 101 -5.85 14.90 8.03
N THR A 102 -6.32 14.81 9.27
CA THR A 102 -5.60 15.30 10.44
C THR A 102 -5.64 14.30 11.59
N PHE A 103 -4.73 14.44 12.55
CA PHE A 103 -4.61 13.58 13.73
C PHE A 103 -4.45 14.42 15.00
N PRO A 104 -5.04 14.06 16.15
CA PRO A 104 -4.89 14.84 17.38
C PRO A 104 -3.42 14.90 17.84
N LEU A 105 -2.81 16.09 17.84
CA LEU A 105 -1.39 16.28 18.15
C LEU A 105 -1.06 15.88 19.60
N ASN A 106 -1.98 16.13 20.54
CA ASN A 106 -1.82 15.73 21.94
C ASN A 106 -1.71 14.20 22.14
N ARG A 107 -2.11 13.38 21.18
CA ARG A 107 -1.93 11.91 21.22
C ARG A 107 -0.52 11.48 20.85
N ILE A 108 0.24 12.32 20.15
CA ILE A 108 1.55 11.95 19.56
C ILE A 108 2.70 12.86 19.98
N ASN A 109 2.46 14.06 20.51
CA ASN A 109 3.49 15.00 20.92
C ASN A 109 3.46 15.22 22.44
N LYS A 110 4.63 15.15 23.09
CA LYS A 110 4.80 15.29 24.55
C LYS A 110 4.52 16.69 25.09
N LYS A 111 4.71 17.73 24.26
CA LYS A 111 4.72 19.15 24.64
C LYS A 111 3.43 19.90 24.25
N SER A 112 2.55 19.29 23.48
CA SER A 112 1.43 20.00 22.84
C SER A 112 0.08 19.81 23.53
N GLN A 113 -0.78 20.83 23.41
CA GLN A 113 -2.18 20.83 23.85
C GLN A 113 -3.13 21.01 22.65
N GLY A 114 -4.17 20.16 22.60
CA GLY A 114 -5.51 20.53 22.11
C GLY A 114 -5.82 20.72 20.61
N HIS A 115 -4.95 20.47 19.63
CA HIS A 115 -5.31 20.63 18.20
C HIS A 115 -4.94 19.42 17.33
N ASN A 116 -5.51 19.37 16.11
CA ASN A 116 -5.22 18.35 15.12
C ASN A 116 -4.14 18.83 14.14
N ILE A 117 -3.32 17.91 13.66
CA ILE A 117 -2.19 18.17 12.75
C ILE A 117 -2.27 17.28 11.51
N SER A 118 -1.92 17.81 10.35
CA SER A 118 -1.81 17.08 9.08
C SER A 118 -0.49 16.30 8.97
N PHE A 119 -0.40 15.41 7.97
CA PHE A 119 0.86 14.70 7.67
C PHE A 119 2.03 15.67 7.39
N ALA A 120 1.77 16.73 6.62
CA ALA A 120 2.78 17.73 6.27
C ALA A 120 3.30 18.49 7.50
N GLU A 121 2.42 18.85 8.43
CA GLU A 121 2.82 19.56 9.64
C GLU A 121 3.53 18.62 10.65
N MET A 122 3.24 17.30 10.65
CA MET A 122 3.98 16.32 11.47
C MET A 122 5.49 16.29 11.17
N THR A 123 5.90 16.70 9.97
CA THR A 123 7.33 16.80 9.58
C THR A 123 8.11 17.76 10.49
N GLN A 124 7.42 18.73 11.11
CA GLN A 124 8.01 19.75 11.99
C GLN A 124 8.16 19.28 13.44
N ILE A 125 7.55 18.14 13.83
CA ILE A 125 7.67 17.63 15.20
C ILE A 125 9.07 17.02 15.39
N PRO A 126 9.92 17.50 16.31
CA PRO A 126 11.22 16.88 16.59
C PRO A 126 11.05 15.41 17.02
N ASP A 127 11.91 14.51 16.56
CA ASP A 127 11.82 13.07 16.88
C ASP A 127 11.80 12.77 18.40
N THR A 128 12.47 13.61 19.20
CA THR A 128 12.51 13.53 20.67
C THR A 128 11.18 13.88 21.33
N ASP A 129 10.34 14.66 20.65
CA ASP A 129 9.07 15.17 21.17
C ASP A 129 7.90 14.21 20.91
N TRP A 130 8.11 13.14 20.14
CA TRP A 130 7.10 12.10 19.93
C TRP A 130 6.86 11.27 21.20
N LYS A 131 5.59 11.02 21.51
CA LYS A 131 5.14 10.08 22.54
C LYS A 131 5.45 8.64 22.10
N ARG A 132 5.79 7.79 23.08
CA ARG A 132 6.06 6.36 22.90
C ARG A 132 5.22 5.54 23.89
N PRO A 133 4.63 4.40 23.49
CA PRO A 133 4.58 3.89 22.12
C PRO A 133 3.81 4.84 21.18
N MET A 134 4.14 4.82 19.90
CA MET A 134 3.44 5.66 18.93
C MET A 134 2.00 5.19 18.74
N HIS A 135 1.07 6.14 18.60
CA HIS A 135 -0.31 5.81 18.32
C HIS A 135 -0.47 5.32 16.87
N PRO A 136 -0.98 4.09 16.61
CA PRO A 136 -0.99 3.49 15.27
C PRO A 136 -1.84 4.25 14.24
N GLY A 137 -2.84 5.01 14.70
CA GLY A 137 -3.68 5.85 13.85
C GLY A 137 -2.92 6.89 13.01
N VAL A 138 -1.69 7.28 13.38
CA VAL A 138 -0.89 8.22 12.57
C VAL A 138 -0.53 7.67 11.19
N PHE A 139 -0.38 6.35 11.08
CA PHE A 139 -0.03 5.69 9.82
C PHE A 139 -1.17 5.77 8.79
N LEU A 140 -2.41 5.99 9.24
CA LEU A 140 -3.58 6.11 8.37
C LEU A 140 -3.56 7.38 7.52
N LEU A 141 -2.84 8.42 7.97
CA LEU A 141 -2.70 9.69 7.24
C LEU A 141 -1.74 9.60 6.05
N TYR A 142 -0.94 8.53 5.93
CA TYR A 142 0.24 8.52 5.07
C TYR A 142 -0.03 8.55 3.56
N PRO A 143 0.58 9.52 2.87
CA PRO A 143 0.14 10.91 2.94
C PRO A 143 -1.24 11.11 2.24
N GLN A 144 -1.80 10.06 1.64
CA GLN A 144 -3.16 10.03 1.11
C GLN A 144 -4.07 9.31 2.11
N GLY A 145 -4.61 10.03 3.08
CA GLY A 145 -5.38 9.45 4.17
C GLY A 145 -6.78 8.96 3.77
N LEU A 146 -6.88 7.77 3.21
CA LEU A 146 -8.14 7.10 2.88
C LEU A 146 -8.32 5.82 3.70
N ALA A 147 -9.55 5.47 4.06
CA ALA A 147 -9.92 4.15 4.57
C ALA A 147 -9.80 3.09 3.48
N LEU A 148 -8.58 2.57 3.29
CA LEU A 148 -8.23 1.74 2.15
C LEU A 148 -9.06 0.47 2.03
N ARG A 149 -9.50 -0.14 3.14
CA ARG A 149 -10.42 -1.29 3.08
C ARG A 149 -11.73 -0.94 2.38
N GLU A 150 -12.31 0.23 2.67
CA GLU A 150 -13.55 0.69 2.03
C GLU A 150 -13.30 0.98 0.55
N VAL A 151 -12.21 1.69 0.23
CA VAL A 151 -11.81 2.01 -1.15
C VAL A 151 -11.64 0.73 -1.97
N ILE A 152 -10.92 -0.26 -1.45
CA ILE A 152 -10.66 -1.55 -2.11
C ILE A 152 -11.97 -2.32 -2.33
N ASN A 153 -12.83 -2.39 -1.31
CA ASN A 153 -14.11 -3.07 -1.39
C ASN A 153 -15.05 -2.41 -2.41
N ASN A 154 -15.10 -1.07 -2.43
CA ASN A 154 -15.88 -0.31 -3.38
C ASN A 154 -15.35 -0.52 -4.81
N TYR A 155 -14.04 -0.36 -5.01
CA TYR A 155 -13.41 -0.56 -6.32
C TYR A 155 -13.66 -1.96 -6.88
N ARG A 156 -13.56 -3.02 -6.06
CA ARG A 156 -13.88 -4.38 -6.52
C ARG A 156 -15.32 -4.51 -7.00
N LYS A 157 -16.26 -3.83 -6.35
CA LYS A 157 -17.70 -3.85 -6.67
C LYS A 157 -18.10 -2.94 -7.82
N THR A 158 -17.38 -1.85 -8.07
CA THR A 158 -17.84 -0.81 -9.01
C THR A 158 -16.81 -0.39 -10.06
N GLY A 159 -15.51 -0.60 -9.83
CA GLY A 159 -14.42 -0.04 -10.65
C GLY A 159 -14.06 1.41 -10.29
N PHE A 160 -14.77 2.02 -9.35
CA PHE A 160 -14.57 3.41 -8.94
C PHE A 160 -13.71 3.55 -7.69
N VAL A 161 -12.93 4.63 -7.66
CA VAL A 161 -12.14 5.08 -6.52
C VAL A 161 -12.52 6.53 -6.17
N PRO A 162 -12.36 6.98 -4.91
CA PRO A 162 -12.83 8.30 -4.49
C PRO A 162 -11.98 9.45 -5.05
N GLU A 163 -10.73 9.19 -5.36
CA GLU A 163 -9.75 10.16 -5.87
C GLU A 163 -8.58 9.40 -6.51
N HIS A 164 -7.74 10.11 -7.27
CA HIS A 164 -6.55 9.53 -7.88
C HIS A 164 -5.66 8.85 -6.83
N PRO A 165 -5.23 7.58 -7.05
CA PRO A 165 -4.24 6.96 -6.19
C PRO A 165 -2.93 7.74 -6.25
N ILE A 166 -2.33 7.98 -5.08
CA ILE A 166 -1.09 8.75 -4.99
C ILE A 166 0.07 8.11 -5.75
N ASN A 167 0.02 6.79 -5.96
CA ASN A 167 0.95 6.07 -6.80
C ASN A 167 0.28 5.69 -8.10
N SER A 168 0.92 6.04 -9.21
CA SER A 168 0.51 5.57 -10.53
C SER A 168 1.72 5.02 -11.31
N PRO A 169 2.45 4.02 -10.77
CA PRO A 169 3.53 3.43 -11.53
C PRO A 169 2.96 2.71 -12.76
N SER A 170 3.65 2.85 -13.88
CA SER A 170 3.45 1.94 -15.01
C SER A 170 3.91 0.55 -14.56
N ILE A 171 2.98 -0.40 -14.48
CA ILE A 171 3.32 -1.79 -14.15
C ILE A 171 3.28 -2.58 -15.45
N LYS A 172 4.44 -2.71 -16.09
CA LYS A 172 4.62 -3.50 -17.31
C LYS A 172 5.53 -4.69 -17.01
N LEU A 173 5.14 -5.87 -17.48
CA LEU A 173 5.93 -7.10 -17.37
C LEU A 173 6.42 -7.49 -18.76
N LEU A 174 7.73 -7.54 -18.94
CA LEU A 174 8.39 -7.90 -20.19
C LEU A 174 8.38 -9.42 -20.41
N LYS A 175 8.44 -10.19 -19.32
CA LYS A 175 8.34 -11.66 -19.33
C LYS A 175 7.58 -12.14 -18.11
N VAL A 176 6.79 -13.19 -18.30
CA VAL A 176 6.15 -13.97 -17.25
C VAL A 176 6.40 -15.46 -17.51
N SER A 177 6.27 -16.28 -16.46
CA SER A 177 6.33 -17.74 -16.55
C SER A 177 5.11 -18.29 -17.30
N THR A 178 5.33 -19.33 -18.09
CA THR A 178 4.27 -20.10 -18.78
C THR A 178 3.85 -21.36 -18.01
N SER A 179 4.62 -21.76 -17.01
CA SER A 179 4.34 -22.90 -16.12
C SER A 179 3.78 -22.48 -14.77
N VAL A 180 4.20 -21.34 -14.21
CA VAL A 180 3.75 -20.82 -12.92
C VAL A 180 2.87 -19.60 -13.10
N CYS A 181 1.57 -19.74 -12.79
CA CYS A 181 0.57 -18.71 -12.98
C CYS A 181 0.57 -18.14 -14.42
N PRO A 182 0.37 -18.99 -15.45
CA PRO A 182 0.45 -18.54 -16.83
C PRO A 182 -0.61 -17.48 -17.16
N PRO A 183 -0.31 -16.57 -18.11
CA PRO A 183 -1.33 -15.76 -18.76
C PRO A 183 -2.39 -16.66 -19.41
N GLU A 184 -3.67 -16.33 -19.26
CA GLU A 184 -4.75 -17.12 -19.89
C GLU A 184 -4.79 -16.88 -21.40
N GLU A 185 -4.54 -17.92 -22.20
CA GLU A 185 -4.82 -17.94 -23.64
C GLU A 185 -6.04 -18.84 -23.93
N GLY A 186 -7.25 -18.28 -23.85
CA GLY A 186 -8.48 -18.93 -24.33
C GLY A 186 -8.97 -20.18 -23.55
N ASN A 187 -10.29 -20.25 -23.34
CA ASN A 187 -11.07 -21.35 -22.72
C ASN A 187 -10.33 -22.28 -21.72
N GLY A 188 -10.14 -21.75 -20.51
CA GLY A 188 -10.05 -22.56 -19.30
C GLY A 188 -8.66 -22.63 -18.70
N TYR A 189 -8.52 -22.05 -17.49
CA TYR A 189 -7.40 -22.31 -16.59
C TYR A 189 -7.23 -23.83 -16.41
N LYS A 190 -6.24 -24.43 -17.09
CA LYS A 190 -5.99 -25.87 -17.00
C LYS A 190 -5.58 -26.20 -15.57
N ARG A 191 -6.33 -27.12 -14.93
CA ARG A 191 -6.11 -27.60 -13.55
C ARG A 191 -4.67 -28.06 -13.28
N ALA A 192 -3.94 -28.42 -14.33
CA ALA A 192 -2.53 -28.80 -14.34
C ALA A 192 -1.59 -27.70 -13.81
N TYR A 193 -1.88 -26.41 -14.01
CA TYR A 193 -1.01 -25.29 -13.61
C TYR A 193 -1.41 -24.66 -12.26
N ASN A 194 -2.32 -25.30 -11.53
CA ASN A 194 -2.75 -24.83 -10.24
C ASN A 194 -1.68 -25.16 -9.19
N HIS A 195 -1.09 -24.15 -8.57
CA HIS A 195 -0.13 -24.36 -7.48
C HIS A 195 -0.84 -24.19 -6.16
N ASP A 196 -0.42 -24.91 -5.13
CA ASP A 196 -0.91 -24.71 -3.76
C ASP A 196 -0.11 -23.60 -3.07
N LEU A 197 1.19 -23.53 -3.37
CA LEU A 197 2.12 -22.51 -2.93
C LEU A 197 2.91 -21.98 -4.13
N VAL A 198 3.04 -20.66 -4.24
CA VAL A 198 3.97 -20.01 -5.18
C VAL A 198 5.06 -19.31 -4.39
N VAL A 199 6.31 -19.71 -4.63
CA VAL A 199 7.50 -19.08 -4.06
C VAL A 199 7.96 -17.99 -5.01
N ILE A 200 7.98 -16.75 -4.52
CA ILE A 200 8.44 -15.57 -5.23
C ILE A 200 9.80 -15.18 -4.65
N VAL A 201 10.85 -15.46 -5.40
CA VAL A 201 12.22 -15.15 -5.01
C VAL A 201 12.59 -13.77 -5.54
N LYS A 202 12.76 -12.79 -4.64
CA LYS A 202 13.29 -11.47 -5.01
C LYS A 202 14.77 -11.63 -5.38
N SER A 203 15.09 -11.44 -6.65
CA SER A 203 16.46 -11.53 -7.16
C SER A 203 16.86 -10.25 -7.89
N ALA A 204 18.16 -9.98 -8.01
CA ALA A 204 18.66 -8.88 -8.84
C ALA A 204 19.04 -9.39 -10.23
N VAL A 205 18.89 -8.55 -11.25
CA VAL A 205 19.20 -8.90 -12.64
C VAL A 205 20.59 -9.53 -12.85
N TYR A 206 21.58 -9.13 -12.05
CA TYR A 206 22.96 -9.65 -12.10
C TYR A 206 23.24 -10.87 -11.20
N ASN A 207 22.30 -11.34 -10.38
CA ASN A 207 22.48 -12.46 -9.45
C ASN A 207 22.29 -13.85 -10.11
N PHE A 208 22.88 -14.06 -11.30
CA PHE A 208 22.76 -15.31 -12.06
C PHE A 208 23.22 -16.54 -11.26
N GLU A 209 24.29 -16.40 -10.48
CA GLU A 209 24.86 -17.51 -9.71
C GLU A 209 23.94 -17.97 -8.58
N ASP A 210 23.32 -17.02 -7.88
CA ASP A 210 22.41 -17.32 -6.78
C ASP A 210 21.16 -18.02 -7.31
N ARG A 211 20.61 -17.56 -8.44
CA ARG A 211 19.52 -18.25 -9.14
C ARG A 211 19.91 -19.66 -9.57
N ARG A 212 21.13 -19.86 -10.11
CA ARG A 212 21.64 -21.18 -10.50
C ARG A 212 21.72 -22.14 -9.31
N LYS A 213 22.27 -21.68 -8.18
CA LYS A 213 22.33 -22.45 -6.93
C LYS A 213 20.95 -22.80 -6.40
N PHE A 214 20.03 -21.83 -6.42
CA PHE A 214 18.65 -22.03 -5.99
C PHE A 214 17.92 -23.06 -6.88
N ARG A 215 18.05 -22.97 -8.21
CA ARG A 215 17.51 -23.98 -9.14
C ARG A 215 18.05 -25.37 -8.89
N ARG A 216 19.35 -25.51 -8.60
CA ARG A 216 19.97 -26.80 -8.25
C ARG A 216 19.39 -27.38 -6.97
N LEU A 217 19.24 -26.55 -5.93
CA LEU A 217 18.70 -26.97 -4.63
C LEU A 217 17.27 -27.52 -4.74
N TYR A 218 16.45 -26.94 -5.62
CA TYR A 218 15.03 -27.30 -5.78
C TYR A 218 14.72 -28.05 -7.08
N ALA A 219 15.72 -28.59 -7.76
CA ALA A 219 15.53 -29.24 -9.07
C ALA A 219 14.57 -30.44 -9.00
N HIS A 220 14.51 -31.14 -7.86
CA HIS A 220 13.60 -32.27 -7.65
C HIS A 220 12.14 -31.86 -7.52
N LEU A 221 11.83 -30.63 -7.07
CA LEU A 221 10.45 -30.13 -6.99
C LEU A 221 9.78 -30.00 -8.36
N ARG A 222 10.57 -29.95 -9.43
CA ARG A 222 10.09 -29.86 -10.82
C ARG A 222 9.90 -31.23 -11.49
N LYS A 223 10.28 -32.33 -10.84
CA LYS A 223 10.18 -33.68 -11.42
C LYS A 223 8.76 -34.22 -11.20
N GLU A 224 8.06 -34.56 -12.28
CA GLU A 224 6.69 -35.11 -12.22
C GLU A 224 6.58 -36.41 -11.43
N SER A 225 7.67 -37.18 -11.32
CA SER A 225 7.73 -38.41 -10.53
C SER A 225 7.64 -38.18 -9.02
N VAL A 226 7.86 -36.96 -8.53
CA VAL A 226 7.79 -36.62 -7.11
C VAL A 226 6.36 -36.20 -6.74
N LYS A 227 5.67 -37.04 -5.97
CA LYS A 227 4.34 -36.71 -5.44
C LYS A 227 4.45 -36.00 -4.10
N LEU A 228 4.31 -34.68 -4.12
CA LEU A 228 4.27 -33.85 -2.91
C LEU A 228 2.82 -33.61 -2.47
N PRO A 229 2.58 -33.39 -1.15
CA PRO A 229 1.24 -33.05 -0.64
C PRO A 229 0.75 -31.68 -1.13
N TYR A 230 1.68 -30.81 -1.54
CA TYR A 230 1.41 -29.48 -2.08
C TYR A 230 2.19 -29.27 -3.37
N ARG A 231 1.55 -28.71 -4.40
CA ARG A 231 2.23 -28.29 -5.64
C ARG A 231 2.89 -26.93 -5.43
N ILE A 232 4.21 -26.87 -5.61
CA ILE A 232 5.01 -25.66 -5.38
C ILE A 232 5.52 -25.11 -6.71
N GLY A 233 5.13 -23.88 -7.04
CA GLY A 233 5.68 -23.13 -8.16
C GLY A 233 6.77 -22.19 -7.66
N ILE A 234 7.86 -22.01 -8.40
CA ILE A 234 8.96 -21.11 -8.00
C ILE A 234 9.27 -20.17 -9.16
N VAL A 235 9.25 -18.87 -8.89
CA VAL A 235 9.66 -17.83 -9.83
C VAL A 235 10.67 -16.88 -9.20
N PHE A 236 11.57 -16.33 -10.02
CA PHE A 236 12.44 -15.22 -9.68
C PHE A 236 11.85 -13.93 -10.21
N PHE A 237 11.71 -12.93 -9.34
CA PHE A 237 11.17 -11.63 -9.70
C PHE A 237 12.29 -10.58 -9.73
N MET A 238 12.42 -9.90 -10.87
CA MET A 238 13.47 -8.88 -11.08
C MET A 238 13.04 -7.80 -12.09
N GLY A 239 13.87 -6.77 -12.21
CA GLY A 239 13.74 -5.75 -13.25
C GLY A 239 14.76 -5.93 -14.37
N ILE A 240 15.07 -4.84 -15.05
CA ILE A 240 16.09 -4.76 -16.11
C ILE A 240 17.38 -4.10 -15.58
N PRO A 241 18.53 -4.26 -16.27
CA PRO A 241 19.78 -3.60 -15.90
C PRO A 241 19.62 -2.08 -15.80
N THR A 242 19.98 -1.51 -14.65
CA THR A 242 19.91 -0.07 -14.41
C THR A 242 20.85 0.74 -15.30
N SER A 243 20.48 1.99 -15.57
CA SER A 243 21.34 3.01 -16.18
C SER A 243 22.17 3.80 -15.16
N ALA A 244 22.02 3.51 -13.86
CA ALA A 244 22.74 4.21 -12.79
C ALA A 244 24.25 4.17 -12.99
N GLN A 245 24.88 5.34 -12.86
CA GLN A 245 26.30 5.53 -13.15
C GLN A 245 27.22 5.22 -11.95
N GLY A 246 26.66 4.85 -10.80
CA GLY A 246 27.41 4.57 -9.58
C GLY A 246 26.54 4.01 -8.46
N ASN A 247 27.11 3.94 -7.26
CA ASN A 247 26.44 3.48 -6.05
C ASN A 247 26.00 4.63 -5.12
N VAL A 248 26.09 5.89 -5.58
CA VAL A 248 25.64 7.08 -4.86
C VAL A 248 24.34 7.57 -5.46
N PHE A 249 23.34 7.79 -4.61
CA PHE A 249 22.01 8.22 -5.01
C PHE A 249 21.63 9.50 -4.26
N GLN A 250 21.12 10.49 -5.00
CA GLN A 250 20.47 11.66 -4.41
C GLN A 250 19.02 11.29 -4.08
N ARG A 251 18.61 11.48 -2.83
CA ARG A 251 17.28 11.17 -2.31
C ARG A 251 16.82 12.29 -1.40
N ASP A 252 15.67 12.89 -1.68
CA ASP A 252 15.05 13.93 -0.84
C ASP A 252 16.02 14.96 -0.21
N GLY A 253 16.95 15.48 -1.03
CA GLY A 253 17.93 16.48 -0.61
C GLY A 253 19.18 15.95 0.09
N PHE A 254 19.40 14.62 0.18
CA PHE A 254 20.60 14.03 0.75
C PHE A 254 21.19 12.91 -0.13
N ASN A 255 22.51 12.72 -0.02
CA ASN A 255 23.23 11.65 -0.69
C ASN A 255 23.22 10.37 0.14
N VAL A 256 23.02 9.23 -0.53
CA VAL A 256 23.14 7.90 0.07
C VAL A 256 24.05 7.04 -0.79
N THR A 257 25.12 6.55 -0.18
CA THR A 257 26.03 5.58 -0.80
C THR A 257 25.60 4.17 -0.41
N LEU A 258 25.31 3.32 -1.39
CA LEU A 258 25.01 1.91 -1.17
C LEU A 258 26.30 1.14 -0.84
N PRO A 259 26.37 0.47 0.33
CA PRO A 259 27.53 -0.32 0.72
C PRO A 259 27.38 -1.80 0.33
N GLY A 260 28.46 -2.57 0.51
CA GLY A 260 28.45 -4.03 0.49
C GLY A 260 28.04 -4.63 -0.86
N ARG A 261 27.36 -5.79 -0.81
CA ARG A 261 26.92 -6.56 -2.01
C ARG A 261 26.18 -5.67 -3.00
N ALA A 262 25.15 -4.94 -2.56
CA ALA A 262 24.33 -4.09 -3.44
C ALA A 262 25.14 -2.96 -4.10
N GLY A 263 26.01 -2.29 -3.35
CA GLY A 263 26.87 -1.22 -3.90
C GLY A 263 27.90 -1.74 -4.89
N ASN A 264 28.60 -2.82 -4.52
CA ASN A 264 29.62 -3.45 -5.36
C ASN A 264 29.03 -3.97 -6.67
N SER A 265 27.84 -4.59 -6.61
CA SER A 265 27.16 -5.07 -7.80
C SER A 265 26.79 -3.95 -8.78
N LEU A 266 26.37 -2.77 -8.30
CA LEU A 266 26.08 -1.64 -9.19
C LEU A 266 27.33 -1.12 -9.90
N ILE A 267 28.45 -1.00 -9.16
CA ILE A 267 29.74 -0.58 -9.74
C ILE A 267 30.19 -1.58 -10.81
N ASN A 268 30.03 -2.88 -10.55
CA ASN A 268 30.39 -3.95 -11.48
C ASN A 268 29.46 -3.98 -12.71
N LEU A 269 28.15 -3.82 -12.49
CA LEU A 269 27.14 -3.78 -13.54
C LEU A 269 27.42 -2.66 -14.55
N ARG A 270 27.83 -1.48 -14.07
CA ARG A 270 28.22 -0.36 -14.94
C ARG A 270 29.26 -0.75 -15.99
N ARG A 271 30.21 -1.61 -15.63
CA ARG A 271 31.29 -2.06 -16.52
C ARG A 271 30.84 -3.18 -17.48
N HIS A 272 29.76 -3.88 -17.17
CA HIS A 272 29.33 -5.11 -17.84
C HIS A 272 27.81 -5.11 -18.13
N ARG A 273 27.26 -3.94 -18.46
CA ARG A 273 25.81 -3.78 -18.63
C ARG A 273 25.30 -4.61 -19.81
N ASP A 274 26.00 -4.54 -20.94
CA ASP A 274 25.61 -5.27 -22.15
C ASP A 274 25.79 -6.79 -21.98
N ASP A 275 26.85 -7.23 -21.31
CA ASP A 275 27.02 -8.64 -20.90
C ASP A 275 25.87 -9.10 -20.01
N THR A 276 25.50 -8.31 -18.99
CA THR A 276 24.37 -8.62 -18.10
C THR A 276 23.05 -8.71 -18.89
N GLN A 277 22.84 -7.81 -19.84
CA GLN A 277 21.65 -7.83 -20.70
C GLN A 277 21.62 -9.07 -21.59
N ASN A 278 22.75 -9.48 -22.16
CA ASN A 278 22.86 -10.68 -23.00
C ASN A 278 22.63 -11.96 -22.19
N ARG A 279 23.27 -12.06 -21.02
CA ARG A 279 23.07 -13.19 -20.10
C ARG A 279 21.64 -13.29 -19.59
N LEU A 280 20.96 -12.16 -19.37
CA LEU A 280 19.53 -12.17 -19.05
C LEU A 280 18.71 -12.73 -20.21
N LYS A 281 18.98 -12.33 -21.46
CA LYS A 281 18.29 -12.87 -22.64
C LYS A 281 18.50 -14.39 -22.77
N GLU A 282 19.72 -14.87 -22.57
CA GLU A 282 20.04 -16.30 -22.57
C GLU A 282 19.29 -17.04 -21.46
N GLU A 283 19.28 -16.50 -20.25
CA GLU A 283 18.58 -17.12 -19.11
C GLU A 283 17.06 -17.19 -19.36
N LEU A 284 16.46 -16.17 -19.97
CA LEU A 284 15.06 -16.12 -20.36
C LEU A 284 14.69 -17.16 -21.45
N GLN A 285 15.66 -17.57 -22.27
CA GLN A 285 15.48 -18.64 -23.26
C GLN A 285 15.62 -20.03 -22.62
N GLN A 286 16.50 -20.18 -21.64
CA GLN A 286 16.81 -21.45 -20.99
C GLN A 286 15.83 -21.81 -19.86
N HIS A 287 15.19 -20.81 -19.24
CA HIS A 287 14.38 -21.00 -18.04
C HIS A 287 13.05 -20.26 -18.10
N ASP A 288 11.97 -20.97 -17.75
CA ASP A 288 10.59 -20.44 -17.69
C ASP A 288 10.21 -19.91 -16.29
N ASP A 289 11.19 -19.65 -15.42
CA ASP A 289 10.97 -19.26 -14.02
C ASP A 289 11.26 -17.77 -13.74
N LEU A 290 11.43 -16.96 -14.77
CA LEU A 290 11.70 -15.53 -14.65
C LEU A 290 10.43 -14.69 -14.87
N VAL A 291 10.15 -13.80 -13.93
CA VAL A 291 9.20 -12.69 -14.11
C VAL A 291 9.98 -11.38 -14.12
N VAL A 292 9.96 -10.70 -15.26
CA VAL A 292 10.78 -9.50 -15.51
C VAL A 292 9.87 -8.29 -15.68
N GLY A 293 9.96 -7.35 -14.74
CA GLY A 293 9.28 -6.06 -14.83
C GLY A 293 10.06 -5.03 -15.63
N ASP A 294 9.35 -4.09 -16.24
CA ASP A 294 9.93 -2.96 -16.97
C ASP A 294 10.30 -1.81 -16.03
N PHE A 295 11.26 -2.08 -15.14
CA PHE A 295 11.83 -1.10 -14.22
C PHE A 295 13.30 -1.39 -13.99
N GLU A 296 14.08 -0.34 -13.72
CA GLU A 296 15.49 -0.52 -13.40
C GLU A 296 15.68 -1.21 -12.05
N ASP A 297 16.39 -2.33 -12.07
CA ASP A 297 16.63 -3.16 -10.90
C ASP A 297 17.74 -2.58 -10.02
N THR A 298 17.35 -1.66 -9.12
CA THR A 298 18.22 -1.04 -8.13
C THR A 298 17.72 -1.27 -6.72
N TYR A 299 18.61 -1.15 -5.73
CA TYR A 299 18.26 -1.30 -4.31
C TYR A 299 17.16 -0.33 -3.88
N PHE A 300 17.17 0.90 -4.39
CA PHE A 300 16.15 1.89 -4.03
C PHE A 300 14.86 1.78 -4.83
N ASN A 301 14.80 0.89 -5.83
CA ASN A 301 13.58 0.47 -6.51
C ASN A 301 12.98 -0.83 -5.94
N LEU A 302 13.46 -1.34 -4.80
CA LEU A 302 12.90 -2.55 -4.19
C LEU A 302 11.40 -2.47 -3.92
N SER A 303 10.88 -1.32 -3.48
CA SER A 303 9.43 -1.13 -3.30
C SER A 303 8.66 -1.17 -4.62
N LEU A 304 9.26 -0.70 -5.72
CA LEU A 304 8.68 -0.82 -7.05
C LEU A 304 8.68 -2.28 -7.52
N LYS A 305 9.77 -3.02 -7.29
CA LYS A 305 9.85 -4.47 -7.53
C LYS A 305 8.78 -5.21 -6.74
N LEU A 306 8.62 -4.89 -5.46
CA LEU A 306 7.60 -5.47 -4.59
C LEU A 306 6.19 -5.20 -5.14
N HIS A 307 5.91 -3.96 -5.55
CA HIS A 307 4.62 -3.59 -6.12
C HIS A 307 4.32 -4.38 -7.40
N HIS A 308 5.31 -4.53 -8.30
CA HIS A 308 5.19 -5.37 -9.48
C HIS A 308 4.91 -6.84 -9.12
N ALA A 309 5.60 -7.38 -8.12
CA ALA A 309 5.41 -8.76 -7.68
C ALA A 309 4.02 -9.02 -7.11
N PHE A 310 3.50 -8.11 -6.29
CA PHE A 310 2.15 -8.20 -5.72
C PHE A 310 1.07 -8.09 -6.79
N VAL A 311 1.23 -7.16 -7.74
CA VAL A 311 0.26 -7.00 -8.85
C VAL A 311 0.32 -8.20 -9.80
N TRP A 312 1.51 -8.70 -10.15
CA TRP A 312 1.65 -9.95 -10.91
C TRP A 312 0.94 -11.11 -10.20
N ALA A 313 1.26 -11.35 -8.93
CA ALA A 313 0.68 -12.44 -8.14
C ALA A 313 -0.86 -12.34 -8.07
N ALA A 314 -1.39 -11.15 -7.77
CA ALA A 314 -2.84 -10.93 -7.70
C ALA A 314 -3.54 -11.14 -9.06
N ARG A 315 -2.89 -10.74 -10.16
CA ARG A 315 -3.49 -10.70 -11.50
C ARG A 315 -3.34 -12.00 -12.29
N PHE A 316 -2.23 -12.71 -12.14
CA PHE A 316 -1.89 -13.91 -12.91
C PHE A 316 -2.19 -15.22 -12.15
N CYS A 317 -2.04 -15.26 -10.82
CA CYS A 317 -2.24 -16.49 -10.05
C CYS A 317 -3.70 -16.78 -9.70
N ARG A 318 -4.54 -17.03 -10.72
CA ARG A 318 -6.00 -17.22 -10.58
C ARG A 318 -6.43 -18.46 -9.81
N GLY A 319 -5.55 -19.46 -9.68
CA GLY A 319 -5.72 -20.62 -8.80
C GLY A 319 -5.76 -20.29 -7.30
N ARG A 320 -5.50 -19.03 -6.93
CA ARG A 320 -5.47 -18.52 -5.54
C ARG A 320 -4.55 -19.32 -4.61
N PRO A 321 -3.27 -19.50 -4.98
CA PRO A 321 -2.28 -20.16 -4.12
C PRO A 321 -1.95 -19.31 -2.89
N GLY A 322 -1.34 -19.93 -1.88
CA GLY A 322 -0.56 -19.17 -0.92
C GLY A 322 0.74 -18.68 -1.55
N PHE A 323 1.33 -17.62 -1.02
CA PHE A 323 2.59 -17.06 -1.49
C PHE A 323 3.65 -17.14 -0.41
N LEU A 324 4.85 -17.57 -0.79
CA LEU A 324 6.06 -17.46 0.02
C LEU A 324 7.01 -16.48 -0.66
N PHE A 325 7.35 -15.39 0.01
CA PHE A 325 8.32 -14.41 -0.45
C PHE A 325 9.64 -14.61 0.29
N LEU A 326 10.74 -14.60 -0.44
CA LEU A 326 12.10 -14.68 0.11
C LEU A 326 13.12 -13.99 -0.80
N ASP A 327 14.26 -13.61 -0.25
CA ASP A 327 15.39 -13.05 -1.02
C ASP A 327 16.26 -14.17 -1.62
N ASP A 328 16.98 -13.88 -2.71
CA ASP A 328 17.79 -14.89 -3.42
C ASP A 328 19.02 -15.43 -2.67
N ASP A 329 19.35 -14.86 -1.52
CA ASP A 329 20.35 -15.37 -0.57
C ASP A 329 19.73 -16.12 0.62
N PHE A 330 18.43 -16.38 0.57
CA PHE A 330 17.69 -17.26 1.48
C PHE A 330 17.11 -18.47 0.74
N ALA A 331 16.76 -19.49 1.50
CA ALA A 331 16.15 -20.72 1.02
C ALA A 331 15.25 -21.30 2.11
N PHE A 332 14.33 -22.18 1.71
CA PHE A 332 13.45 -22.90 2.62
C PHE A 332 13.80 -24.39 2.73
N HIS A 333 13.69 -24.93 3.94
CA HIS A 333 13.81 -26.37 4.18
C HIS A 333 12.49 -27.06 3.85
N GLU A 334 12.44 -27.76 2.72
CA GLU A 334 11.21 -28.32 2.15
C GLU A 334 10.41 -29.17 3.14
N LYS A 335 11.00 -30.20 3.76
CA LYS A 335 10.27 -31.09 4.68
C LYS A 335 9.59 -30.34 5.83
N ASN A 336 10.27 -29.32 6.38
CA ASN A 336 9.78 -28.51 7.48
C ASN A 336 8.67 -27.57 7.01
N LEU A 337 8.84 -26.97 5.84
CA LEU A 337 7.80 -26.14 5.22
C LEU A 337 6.53 -26.97 5.00
N LEU A 338 6.62 -28.16 4.38
CA LEU A 338 5.48 -29.02 4.13
C LEU A 338 4.79 -29.46 5.44
N ALA A 339 5.57 -29.83 6.46
CA ALA A 339 5.04 -30.20 7.77
C ALA A 339 4.35 -29.02 8.49
N ALA A 340 4.86 -27.80 8.31
CA ALA A 340 4.25 -26.60 8.88
C ALA A 340 2.96 -26.21 8.15
N LEU A 341 2.95 -26.30 6.82
CA LEU A 341 1.74 -26.07 6.00
C LEU A 341 0.60 -27.02 6.35
N ALA A 342 0.92 -28.28 6.64
CA ALA A 342 -0.07 -29.29 7.03
C ALA A 342 -0.77 -28.99 8.36
N LYS A 343 -0.19 -28.12 9.20
CA LYS A 343 -0.77 -27.70 10.50
C LYS A 343 -1.57 -26.41 10.40
N LEU A 344 -1.55 -25.73 9.24
CA LEU A 344 -2.31 -24.49 9.05
C LEU A 344 -3.80 -24.79 8.79
N PRO A 345 -4.71 -23.81 9.03
CA PRO A 345 -6.13 -23.95 8.71
C PRO A 345 -6.38 -24.30 7.24
N ALA A 346 -7.49 -24.99 6.92
CA ALA A 346 -7.78 -25.45 5.56
C ALA A 346 -7.80 -24.33 4.49
N ASN A 347 -8.13 -23.11 4.89
CA ASN A 347 -8.16 -21.92 4.03
C ASN A 347 -6.82 -21.14 3.99
N TRP A 348 -5.72 -21.71 4.50
CA TRP A 348 -4.46 -20.99 4.66
C TRP A 348 -3.95 -20.32 3.39
N ARG A 349 -4.13 -20.96 2.24
CA ARG A 349 -3.76 -20.44 0.91
C ARG A 349 -4.34 -19.05 0.62
N ARG A 350 -5.45 -18.70 1.28
CA ARG A 350 -6.15 -17.42 1.07
C ARG A 350 -5.94 -16.42 2.20
N THR A 351 -5.76 -16.86 3.45
CA THR A 351 -5.97 -16.01 4.63
C THR A 351 -4.78 -15.88 5.59
N VAL A 352 -3.64 -16.54 5.34
CA VAL A 352 -2.50 -16.42 6.26
C VAL A 352 -1.71 -15.13 6.08
N SER A 353 -1.13 -14.62 7.16
CA SER A 353 -0.08 -13.62 7.14
C SER A 353 1.01 -14.03 8.11
N ILE A 354 2.02 -14.73 7.62
CA ILE A 354 3.01 -15.43 8.44
C ILE A 354 4.38 -14.78 8.32
N SER A 355 4.85 -14.19 9.41
CA SER A 355 6.25 -13.84 9.63
C SER A 355 6.50 -13.40 11.08
N ILE A 356 7.75 -13.11 11.41
CA ILE A 356 8.14 -12.41 12.63
C ILE A 356 7.87 -10.91 12.45
N THR A 357 7.02 -10.35 13.30
CA THR A 357 6.76 -8.92 13.34
C THR A 357 7.82 -8.18 14.15
N ARG A 358 8.45 -7.18 13.53
CA ARG A 358 9.30 -6.19 14.20
C ARG A 358 8.44 -5.04 14.68
N TRP A 359 8.48 -4.84 15.99
CA TRP A 359 7.86 -3.72 16.66
C TRP A 359 8.92 -2.67 16.98
N SER A 360 8.49 -1.42 17.02
CA SER A 360 9.30 -0.30 17.49
C SER A 360 10.68 -0.13 16.87
N SER A 361 10.79 -0.40 15.57
CA SER A 361 12.03 -0.15 14.83
C SER A 361 12.21 1.35 14.58
N PRO A 362 13.36 1.94 14.95
CA PRO A 362 13.60 3.37 14.77
C PRO A 362 13.75 3.74 13.29
N THR A 363 13.27 4.91 12.92
CA THR A 363 13.55 5.52 11.62
C THR A 363 14.94 6.16 11.66
N VAL A 364 15.84 5.71 10.78
CA VAL A 364 17.17 6.30 10.63
C VAL A 364 17.04 7.65 9.90
N ARG A 365 17.65 8.71 10.44
CA ARG A 365 17.69 10.03 9.80
C ARG A 365 19.01 10.26 9.05
N PRO A 366 19.03 11.05 7.96
CA PRO A 366 20.24 11.30 7.17
C PRO A 366 21.38 11.96 7.96
N ASN A 367 21.06 12.74 8.99
CA ASN A 367 22.03 13.44 9.84
C ASN A 367 22.52 12.59 11.04
N MET A 368 21.99 11.38 11.23
CA MET A 368 22.44 10.49 12.30
C MET A 368 23.74 9.81 11.88
N LYS A 369 24.72 9.71 12.79
CA LYS A 369 25.95 8.94 12.56
C LYS A 369 25.81 7.52 13.10
N MET A 370 24.95 6.71 12.47
CA MET A 370 24.63 5.35 12.92
C MET A 370 24.68 4.35 11.76
N PRO A 371 24.91 3.04 12.02
CA PRO A 371 24.75 2.00 11.01
C PRO A 371 23.37 2.05 10.35
N GLY A 372 23.30 1.64 9.08
CA GLY A 372 22.04 1.64 8.35
C GLY A 372 21.71 2.94 7.62
N GLN A 373 22.69 3.82 7.34
CA GLN A 373 22.50 5.04 6.53
C GLN A 373 21.88 4.78 5.14
N LYS A 374 22.08 3.58 4.59
CA LYS A 374 21.39 3.15 3.35
C LYS A 374 19.87 3.10 3.49
N TRP A 375 19.34 3.11 4.72
CA TRP A 375 17.91 3.10 5.06
C TRP A 375 17.46 4.43 5.69
N ALA A 376 18.26 5.49 5.57
CA ALA A 376 17.88 6.78 6.09
C ALA A 376 16.65 7.33 5.35
N LEU A 377 15.71 7.91 6.10
CA LEU A 377 14.52 8.59 5.60
C LEU A 377 14.44 10.00 6.18
N SER A 378 14.18 10.97 5.32
CA SER A 378 13.93 12.34 5.75
C SER A 378 12.61 12.46 6.54
N LYS A 379 12.38 13.64 7.13
CA LYS A 379 11.09 13.96 7.76
C LYS A 379 9.95 14.10 6.74
N ALA A 380 10.25 14.51 5.52
CA ALA A 380 9.25 14.64 4.45
C ALA A 380 8.86 13.27 3.86
N GLU A 381 9.79 12.32 3.82
CA GLU A 381 9.48 10.93 3.49
C GLU A 381 8.66 10.28 4.61
N ILE A 382 9.12 10.37 5.86
CA ILE A 382 8.47 9.78 7.03
C ILE A 382 8.61 10.71 8.25
N PRO A 383 7.51 11.31 8.75
CA PRO A 383 7.59 12.29 9.84
C PRO A 383 7.78 11.63 11.21
N TRP A 384 7.40 10.37 11.39
CA TRP A 384 7.55 9.69 12.68
C TRP A 384 8.94 9.10 12.90
N PRO A 385 9.38 8.93 14.16
CA PRO A 385 10.69 8.36 14.50
C PRO A 385 10.70 6.83 14.61
N GLU A 386 9.56 6.15 14.39
CA GLU A 386 9.43 4.70 14.54
C GLU A 386 8.52 4.15 13.44
N HIS A 387 8.96 3.09 12.77
CA HIS A 387 8.24 2.49 11.66
C HIS A 387 6.95 1.80 12.11
N ALA A 388 5.97 1.73 11.20
CA ALA A 388 4.84 0.82 11.36
C ALA A 388 5.34 -0.64 11.52
N PRO A 389 4.60 -1.50 12.23
CA PRO A 389 4.97 -2.91 12.39
C PRO A 389 5.20 -3.57 11.03
N TYR A 390 6.31 -4.29 10.87
CA TYR A 390 6.70 -4.89 9.60
C TYR A 390 7.48 -6.20 9.81
N SER A 391 7.72 -6.96 8.75
CA SER A 391 8.64 -8.11 8.76
C SER A 391 9.86 -7.78 7.91
N ASN A 392 11.04 -8.27 8.30
CA ASN A 392 12.17 -8.27 7.37
C ASN A 392 11.87 -9.18 6.16
N GLY A 393 12.45 -8.86 5.00
CA GLY A 393 12.13 -9.44 3.70
C GLY A 393 12.69 -10.83 3.44
N TYR A 394 13.48 -11.37 4.36
CA TYR A 394 14.16 -12.65 4.20
C TYR A 394 13.19 -13.81 3.98
N PHE A 395 12.04 -13.78 4.67
CA PHE A 395 11.01 -14.82 4.59
C PHE A 395 9.68 -14.28 5.12
N TYR A 396 8.62 -14.32 4.32
CA TYR A 396 7.24 -14.16 4.81
C TYR A 396 6.25 -14.88 3.90
N MET A 397 5.11 -15.28 4.45
CA MET A 397 4.03 -15.89 3.67
C MET A 397 2.74 -15.07 3.76
N LEU A 398 2.03 -14.99 2.64
CA LEU A 398 0.74 -14.33 2.54
C LEU A 398 -0.24 -15.21 1.76
N GLY A 399 -1.48 -15.25 2.23
CA GLY A 399 -2.57 -15.83 1.48
C GLY A 399 -3.00 -14.93 0.31
N TYR A 400 -3.62 -15.54 -0.71
CA TYR A 400 -4.05 -14.84 -1.91
C TYR A 400 -4.93 -13.61 -1.66
N ASP A 401 -5.88 -13.69 -0.73
CA ASP A 401 -6.81 -12.58 -0.49
C ASP A 401 -6.04 -11.35 0.05
N HIS A 402 -5.06 -11.58 0.93
CA HIS A 402 -4.16 -10.52 1.42
C HIS A 402 -3.28 -9.95 0.31
N VAL A 403 -2.68 -10.78 -0.54
CA VAL A 403 -1.87 -10.28 -1.67
C VAL A 403 -2.72 -9.43 -2.62
N ALA A 404 -3.96 -9.85 -2.90
CA ALA A 404 -4.87 -9.09 -3.75
C ALA A 404 -5.35 -7.77 -3.13
N ASP A 405 -5.54 -7.71 -1.81
CA ASP A 405 -5.85 -6.46 -1.09
C ASP A 405 -4.64 -5.53 -1.07
N LEU A 406 -3.47 -6.06 -0.74
CA LEU A 406 -2.21 -5.31 -0.63
C LEU A 406 -1.79 -4.75 -1.99
N ALA A 407 -1.94 -5.50 -3.09
CA ALA A 407 -1.67 -5.02 -4.44
C ALA A 407 -2.50 -3.77 -4.79
N LEU A 408 -3.75 -3.69 -4.34
CA LEU A 408 -4.60 -2.50 -4.52
C LEU A 408 -4.21 -1.37 -3.56
N ALA A 409 -3.97 -1.69 -2.28
CA ALA A 409 -3.57 -0.73 -1.26
C ALA A 409 -2.24 -0.02 -1.59
N MET A 410 -1.33 -0.73 -2.27
CA MET A 410 -0.06 -0.19 -2.75
C MET A 410 -0.24 0.98 -3.73
N PHE A 411 -1.31 1.06 -4.52
CA PHE A 411 -1.57 2.24 -5.37
C PHE A 411 -1.90 3.51 -4.58
N PHE A 412 -2.40 3.37 -3.35
CA PHE A 412 -2.81 4.49 -2.51
C PHE A 412 -1.79 4.83 -1.40
N THR A 413 -0.60 4.22 -1.41
CA THR A 413 0.39 4.34 -0.32
C THR A 413 1.77 4.71 -0.84
N LYS A 414 2.16 5.99 -0.77
CA LYS A 414 3.43 6.51 -1.31
C LYS A 414 4.67 5.62 -1.02
N PRO A 415 5.43 5.12 -2.02
CA PRO A 415 6.55 4.23 -1.76
C PRO A 415 7.67 4.94 -0.99
N ILE A 416 8.30 4.19 -0.09
CA ILE A 416 9.59 4.52 0.53
C ILE A 416 10.62 3.47 0.08
N PRO A 417 11.92 3.74 0.11
CA PRO A 417 12.95 2.88 -0.50
C PRO A 417 13.36 1.66 0.33
N ILE A 418 12.52 1.28 1.29
CA ILE A 418 12.72 0.12 2.17
C ILE A 418 11.44 -0.71 2.00
N ASP A 419 11.49 -1.69 1.11
CA ASP A 419 10.33 -2.48 0.66
C ASP A 419 9.61 -3.17 1.82
N ASP A 420 10.37 -3.73 2.75
CA ASP A 420 9.87 -4.39 3.94
C ASP A 420 9.07 -3.45 4.86
N VAL A 421 9.63 -2.26 5.13
CA VAL A 421 8.98 -1.23 5.95
C VAL A 421 7.78 -0.64 5.22
N TRP A 422 7.90 -0.45 3.90
CA TRP A 422 6.78 0.01 3.08
C TRP A 422 5.63 -1.00 3.08
N LEU A 423 5.92 -2.30 2.95
CA LEU A 423 4.92 -3.36 3.05
C LEU A 423 4.21 -3.33 4.41
N GLY A 424 4.97 -3.22 5.50
CA GLY A 424 4.40 -3.09 6.85
C GLY A 424 3.48 -1.87 6.98
N LEU A 425 3.87 -0.73 6.39
CA LEU A 425 3.02 0.46 6.34
C LEU A 425 1.73 0.22 5.53
N VAL A 426 1.82 -0.39 4.35
CA VAL A 426 0.64 -0.74 3.54
C VAL A 426 -0.29 -1.69 4.31
N MET A 427 0.28 -2.72 4.95
CA MET A 427 -0.45 -3.69 5.78
C MET A 427 -1.17 -3.01 6.95
N GLN A 428 -0.49 -2.11 7.68
CA GLN A 428 -1.07 -1.35 8.77
C GLN A 428 -2.27 -0.50 8.32
N ARG A 429 -2.24 0.03 7.09
CA ARG A 429 -3.33 0.85 6.53
C ARG A 429 -4.57 0.06 6.10
N ILE A 430 -4.42 -1.25 5.92
CA ILE A 430 -5.54 -2.17 5.71
C ILE A 430 -5.71 -3.14 6.88
N ASP A 431 -5.16 -2.82 8.05
CA ASP A 431 -5.33 -3.59 9.29
C ASP A 431 -4.98 -5.10 9.12
N VAL A 432 -3.90 -5.37 8.38
CA VAL A 432 -3.29 -6.69 8.27
C VAL A 432 -1.99 -6.67 9.07
N GLN A 433 -1.69 -7.75 9.79
CA GLN A 433 -0.47 -7.87 10.56
C GLN A 433 0.10 -9.28 10.41
N PHE A 434 1.43 -9.37 10.40
CA PHE A 434 2.10 -10.66 10.47
C PHE A 434 1.92 -11.29 11.84
N GLN A 435 1.78 -12.61 11.84
CA GLN A 435 1.75 -13.44 13.03
C GLN A 435 2.61 -14.66 12.78
N LEU A 436 3.43 -15.09 13.74
CA LEU A 436 4.24 -16.30 13.60
C LEU A 436 3.54 -17.47 14.29
N PRO A 437 2.96 -18.43 13.55
CA PRO A 437 2.37 -19.61 14.17
C PRO A 437 3.44 -20.52 14.77
N ALA A 438 3.06 -21.33 15.75
CA ALA A 438 3.94 -22.37 16.28
C ALA A 438 4.40 -23.31 15.15
N GLY A 439 5.68 -23.67 15.16
CA GLY A 439 6.30 -24.52 14.13
C GLY A 439 6.86 -23.76 12.93
N PHE A 440 6.64 -22.44 12.82
CA PHE A 440 7.36 -21.60 11.86
C PHE A 440 8.60 -20.98 12.53
N THR A 441 9.78 -21.37 12.06
CA THR A 441 11.07 -20.95 12.63
C THR A 441 12.02 -20.55 11.52
N TYR A 442 12.74 -19.43 11.71
CA TYR A 442 13.74 -18.95 10.75
C TYR A 442 15.03 -18.61 11.46
N ALA A 443 16.15 -18.79 10.78
CA ALA A 443 17.46 -18.40 11.29
C ALA A 443 18.08 -17.35 10.38
N LEU A 444 18.60 -16.28 10.97
CA LEU A 444 19.41 -15.27 10.27
C LEU A 444 20.91 -15.54 10.38
N LYS A 445 21.28 -16.36 11.37
CA LYS A 445 22.66 -16.72 11.68
C LYS A 445 22.91 -18.19 11.34
N PRO A 446 24.16 -18.58 11.07
CA PRO A 446 24.53 -19.99 10.90
C PRO A 446 23.96 -20.87 12.00
N GLN A 447 23.44 -22.03 11.63
CA GLN A 447 22.96 -23.05 12.55
C GLN A 447 23.65 -24.38 12.20
N ALA A 448 24.22 -25.05 13.20
CA ALA A 448 24.82 -26.37 13.03
C ALA A 448 23.77 -27.43 12.66
N ASN A 449 22.53 -27.25 13.14
CA ASN A 449 21.40 -28.09 12.80
C ASN A 449 20.33 -27.27 12.07
N VAL A 450 20.22 -27.46 10.76
CA VAL A 450 19.24 -26.75 9.91
C VAL A 450 17.83 -27.36 9.96
N SER A 451 17.69 -28.58 10.49
CA SER A 451 16.42 -29.33 10.49
C SER A 451 15.34 -28.74 11.39
N GLY A 452 15.69 -27.78 12.27
CA GLY A 452 14.73 -27.06 13.11
C GLY A 452 14.12 -25.81 12.48
N TYR A 453 14.48 -25.48 11.24
CA TYR A 453 14.14 -24.19 10.61
C TYR A 453 13.43 -24.38 9.27
N ILE A 454 12.47 -23.51 8.99
CA ILE A 454 11.78 -23.42 7.70
C ILE A 454 12.58 -22.56 6.72
N GLY A 455 13.22 -21.48 7.17
CA GLY A 455 13.94 -20.54 6.29
C GLY A 455 15.30 -20.16 6.86
N LEU A 456 16.33 -20.26 6.02
CA LEU A 456 17.72 -20.00 6.37
C LEU A 456 18.46 -19.37 5.17
N PRO A 457 19.62 -18.72 5.38
CA PRO A 457 20.47 -18.31 4.28
C PRO A 457 20.85 -19.49 3.37
N LEU A 458 20.81 -19.27 2.06
CA LEU A 458 20.94 -20.28 1.01
C LEU A 458 22.22 -21.11 1.17
N HIS A 459 23.35 -20.48 1.48
CA HIS A 459 24.63 -21.18 1.61
C HIS A 459 24.68 -22.14 2.79
N TYR A 460 23.83 -21.96 3.83
CA TYR A 460 23.77 -22.93 4.93
C TYR A 460 23.00 -24.18 4.55
N ILE A 461 21.93 -24.04 3.76
CA ILE A 461 21.19 -25.21 3.26
C ILE A 461 22.04 -26.00 2.28
N LEU A 462 22.79 -25.33 1.40
CA LEU A 462 23.67 -25.99 0.44
C LEU A 462 24.83 -26.77 1.07
N ASN A 463 25.27 -26.36 2.25
CA ASN A 463 26.40 -26.98 2.97
C ASN A 463 25.96 -27.85 4.15
N ALA A 464 24.65 -28.05 4.33
CA ALA A 464 24.15 -28.94 5.36
C ALA A 464 24.53 -30.39 4.99
N PRO A 465 25.02 -31.19 5.96
CA PRO A 465 25.47 -32.56 5.72
C PRO A 465 24.34 -33.51 5.33
#